data_AF-A0A136WCB5-F1
#
_entry.id   AF-A0A136WCB5-F1
#
_cell.length_a   1.000
_cell.length_b   1.000
_cell.length_c   1.000
_cell.angle_alpha   90.00
_cell.angle_beta   90.00
_cell.angle_gamma   90.00
#
_symmetry.space_group_name_H-M   'P 1'
#
loop_
_entity.id
_entity.type
_entity.pdbx_description
1 polymer ?
#
loop_
_entity_poly.entity_id
_entity_poly.type
_entity_poly.pdbx_seq_one_letter_code
_entity_poly.pdbx_strand_id
1 'polypeptide(L)'
;MKKKIWGFLIVLVLTLLSVLIYAVQIVVFHSPRDTGFYIFQDIAFLPLQIAIVTVVLGSYLKRREKIERLKKINIVINAFFNEAGTDILKGLIGFSKNYDKTKERLNVQTDWTDKMFSETVRYLINADMKIEYSIDQLDSLTVLMKNKRNFLIRLLENPNLLEHDTFTDMLLSVFHVMEELMARDTFEVDNKADMEHLSNDIQRALKALLIEWVEYMRHLRLEYPYLYSFMVRKNLFSEERNIMIRK
;
A
#
# COMPACT_ATOMS: atom_id res chain seq x y z
N MET A 1 -17.27 23.48 -12.26
CA MET A 1 -17.35 24.87 -12.80
C MET A 1 -17.20 25.95 -11.75
N LYS A 2 -17.89 25.88 -10.59
CA LYS A 2 -17.76 26.90 -9.51
C LYS A 2 -16.32 27.15 -9.04
N LYS A 3 -15.49 26.13 -8.78
CA LYS A 3 -14.08 26.31 -8.34
C LYS A 3 -13.18 27.13 -9.30
N LYS A 4 -13.39 27.02 -10.62
CA LYS A 4 -12.60 27.79 -11.61
C LYS A 4 -12.92 29.29 -11.56
N ILE A 5 -14.20 29.63 -11.34
CA ILE A 5 -14.67 31.03 -11.27
C ILE A 5 -14.08 31.74 -10.05
N TRP A 6 -13.94 31.04 -8.91
CA TRP A 6 -13.32 31.60 -7.71
C TRP A 6 -11.83 31.89 -7.88
N GLY A 7 -11.09 30.98 -8.52
CA GLY A 7 -9.66 31.19 -8.79
C GLY A 7 -9.43 32.41 -9.69
N PHE A 8 -10.23 32.54 -10.76
CA PHE A 8 -10.14 33.69 -11.65
C PHE A 8 -10.46 35.02 -10.94
N LEU A 9 -11.50 35.04 -10.11
CA LEU A 9 -11.92 36.24 -9.37
C LEU A 9 -10.84 36.70 -8.38
N ILE A 10 -10.16 35.77 -7.70
CA ILE A 10 -9.04 36.09 -6.81
C ILE A 10 -7.90 36.75 -7.59
N VAL A 11 -7.52 36.18 -8.73
CA VAL A 11 -6.45 36.76 -9.57
C VAL A 11 -6.84 38.18 -10.01
N LEU A 12 -8.07 38.39 -10.48
CA LEU A 12 -8.55 39.70 -10.91
C LEU A 12 -8.48 40.75 -9.79
N VAL A 13 -8.96 40.41 -8.59
CA VAL A 13 -8.93 41.33 -7.44
C VAL A 13 -7.48 41.67 -7.04
N LEU A 14 -6.59 40.68 -7.02
CA LEU A 14 -5.18 40.90 -6.70
C LEU A 14 -4.47 41.78 -7.76
N THR A 15 -4.79 41.59 -9.04
CA THR A 15 -4.28 42.44 -10.12
C THR A 15 -4.76 43.89 -9.97
N LEU A 16 -6.05 44.10 -9.73
CA LEU A 16 -6.61 45.44 -9.51
C LEU A 16 -5.99 46.11 -8.28
N LEU A 17 -5.77 45.36 -7.20
CA LEU A 17 -5.12 45.86 -6.00
C LEU A 17 -3.66 46.26 -6.28
N SER A 18 -2.92 45.47 -7.04
CA SER A 18 -1.54 45.79 -7.46
C SER A 18 -1.50 47.08 -8.29
N VAL A 19 -2.40 47.25 -9.26
CA VAL A 19 -2.51 48.47 -10.07
C VAL A 19 -2.79 49.70 -9.19
N LEU A 20 -3.71 49.55 -8.22
CA LEU A 20 -4.05 50.63 -7.29
C LEU A 20 -2.87 51.03 -6.41
N ILE A 21 -2.08 50.06 -5.91
CA ILE A 21 -0.88 50.33 -5.12
C ILE A 21 0.15 51.13 -5.93
N TYR A 22 0.45 50.72 -7.17
CA TYR A 22 1.39 51.45 -8.02
C TYR A 22 0.86 52.85 -8.38
N ALA A 23 -0.45 53.01 -8.60
CA ALA A 23 -1.05 54.33 -8.85
C ALA A 23 -0.89 55.28 -7.65
N VAL A 24 -1.15 54.78 -6.43
CA VAL A 24 -0.92 55.55 -5.18
C VAL A 24 0.56 55.90 -5.02
N GLN A 25 1.47 54.97 -5.29
CA GLN A 25 2.91 55.23 -5.23
C GLN A 25 3.33 56.37 -6.17
N ILE A 26 2.83 56.40 -7.40
CA ILE A 26 3.13 57.48 -8.35
C ILE A 26 2.59 58.83 -7.86
N VAL A 27 1.36 58.87 -7.35
CA VAL A 27 0.72 60.11 -6.85
C VAL A 27 1.43 60.65 -5.61
N VAL A 28 1.91 59.78 -4.71
CA VAL A 28 2.58 60.22 -3.46
C VAL A 28 4.03 60.64 -3.73
N PHE A 29 4.80 59.80 -4.44
CA PHE A 29 6.25 60.00 -4.59
C PHE A 29 6.65 60.79 -5.85
N HIS A 30 5.71 61.05 -6.77
CA HIS A 30 5.91 61.86 -7.99
C HIS A 30 7.07 61.40 -8.89
N SER A 31 7.54 60.14 -8.77
CA SER A 31 8.64 59.59 -9.57
C SER A 31 8.19 58.41 -10.42
N PRO A 32 7.70 58.65 -11.65
CA PRO A 32 7.28 57.58 -12.56
C PRO A 32 8.48 56.79 -13.11
N ARG A 33 9.66 57.42 -13.22
CA ARG A 33 10.89 56.75 -13.69
C ARG A 33 11.33 55.66 -12.72
N ASP A 34 11.37 55.98 -11.43
CA ASP A 34 11.81 55.02 -10.41
C ASP A 34 10.80 53.87 -10.31
N THR A 35 9.50 54.18 -10.39
CA THR A 35 8.44 53.15 -10.44
C THR A 35 8.63 52.21 -11.63
N GLY A 36 8.93 52.75 -12.83
CA GLY A 36 9.24 51.93 -14.00
C GLY A 36 10.48 51.05 -13.82
N PHE A 37 11.55 51.59 -13.24
CA PHE A 37 12.77 50.85 -12.93
C PHE A 37 12.48 49.66 -12.00
N TYR A 38 11.73 49.86 -10.92
CA TYR A 38 11.34 48.78 -9.99
C TYR A 38 10.47 47.71 -10.66
N ILE A 39 9.50 48.11 -11.50
CA ILE A 39 8.68 47.14 -12.26
C ILE A 39 9.56 46.29 -13.18
N PHE A 40 10.55 46.88 -13.87
CA PHE A 40 11.49 46.12 -14.70
C PHE A 40 12.33 45.14 -13.86
N GLN A 41 12.77 45.54 -12.66
CA GLN A 41 13.51 44.67 -11.75
C GLN A 41 12.63 43.52 -11.23
N ASP A 42 11.36 43.77 -10.91
CA ASP A 42 10.39 42.75 -10.51
C ASP A 42 10.15 41.74 -11.64
N ILE A 43 9.98 42.22 -12.88
CA ILE A 43 9.83 41.37 -14.07
C ILE A 43 11.09 40.52 -14.29
N ALA A 44 12.28 41.09 -14.09
CA ALA A 44 13.55 40.36 -14.24
C ALA A 44 13.72 39.26 -13.18
N PHE A 45 13.16 39.44 -11.97
CA PHE A 45 13.18 38.44 -10.90
C PHE A 45 12.09 37.37 -11.03
N LEU A 46 11.00 37.67 -11.74
CA LEU A 46 9.84 36.80 -11.89
C LEU A 46 10.19 35.35 -12.35
N PRO A 47 11.10 35.12 -13.32
CA PRO A 47 11.46 33.76 -13.72
C PRO A 47 12.06 32.93 -12.56
N LEU A 48 12.91 33.56 -11.74
CA LEU A 48 13.51 32.90 -10.58
C LEU A 48 12.45 32.60 -9.52
N GLN A 49 11.55 33.55 -9.26
CA GLN A 49 10.44 33.35 -8.33
C GLN A 49 9.52 32.20 -8.77
N ILE A 50 9.14 32.15 -10.05
CA ILE A 50 8.32 31.06 -10.58
C ILE A 50 9.04 29.73 -10.44
N ALA A 51 10.34 29.67 -10.75
CA ALA A 51 11.13 28.44 -10.60
C ALA A 51 11.15 27.95 -9.15
N ILE A 52 11.45 28.84 -8.19
CA ILE A 52 11.48 28.50 -6.76
C ILE A 52 10.11 28.02 -6.28
N VAL A 53 9.06 28.81 -6.54
CA VAL A 53 7.70 28.47 -6.08
C VAL A 53 7.24 27.17 -6.72
N THR A 54 7.47 26.95 -8.00
CA THR A 54 7.05 25.72 -8.70
C THR A 54 7.77 24.50 -8.15
N VAL A 55 9.08 24.56 -7.93
CA VAL A 55 9.86 23.43 -7.39
C VAL A 55 9.48 23.15 -5.94
N VAL A 56 9.42 24.17 -5.09
CA VAL A 56 9.10 24.01 -3.67
C VAL A 56 7.66 23.55 -3.47
N LEU A 57 6.69 24.26 -4.05
CA LEU A 57 5.28 23.92 -3.94
C LEU A 57 4.96 22.59 -4.61
N GLY A 58 5.53 22.35 -5.80
CA GLY A 58 5.37 21.08 -6.50
C GLY A 58 5.88 19.90 -5.69
N SER A 59 7.05 20.03 -5.05
CA SER A 59 7.60 18.98 -4.19
C SER A 59 6.77 18.76 -2.93
N TYR A 60 6.28 19.84 -2.30
CA TYR A 60 5.39 19.75 -1.15
C TYR A 60 4.06 19.06 -1.49
N LEU A 61 3.42 19.45 -2.59
CA LEU A 61 2.17 18.86 -3.05
C LEU A 61 2.34 17.37 -3.37
N LYS A 62 3.39 16.99 -4.11
CA LYS A 62 3.70 15.58 -4.41
C LYS A 62 3.89 14.76 -3.13
N ARG A 63 4.59 15.30 -2.13
CA ARG A 63 4.79 14.62 -0.84
C ARG A 63 3.47 14.42 -0.11
N ARG A 64 2.62 15.46 -0.07
CA ARG A 64 1.30 15.39 0.57
C ARG A 64 0.40 14.36 -0.13
N GLU A 65 0.35 14.37 -1.46
CA GLU A 65 -0.40 13.39 -2.24
C GLU A 65 0.07 11.96 -2.00
N LYS A 66 1.39 11.74 -1.93
CA LYS A 66 1.97 10.44 -1.60
C LYS A 66 1.52 9.95 -0.22
N ILE A 67 1.56 10.80 0.81
CA ILE A 67 1.13 10.45 2.17
C ILE A 67 -0.35 10.09 2.20
N GLU A 68 -1.20 10.91 1.57
CA GLU A 68 -2.64 10.65 1.53
C GLU A 68 -2.98 9.37 0.77
N ARG A 69 -2.23 9.05 -0.28
CA ARG A 69 -2.38 7.79 -1.01
C ARG A 69 -1.96 6.59 -0.16
N LEU A 70 -0.82 6.66 0.52
CA LEU A 70 -0.37 5.57 1.41
C LEU A 70 -1.40 5.25 2.49
N LYS A 71 -2.02 6.27 3.10
CA LYS A 71 -3.14 6.07 4.04
C LYS A 71 -4.31 5.31 3.42
N LYS A 72 -4.68 5.64 2.18
CA LYS A 72 -5.77 4.93 1.47
C LYS A 72 -5.39 3.49 1.16
N ILE A 73 -4.16 3.23 0.72
CA ILE A 73 -3.67 1.87 0.47
C ILE A 73 -3.74 1.05 1.76
N ASN A 74 -3.31 1.60 2.90
CA ASN A 74 -3.38 0.88 4.17
C ASN A 74 -4.82 0.48 4.58
N ILE A 75 -5.83 1.28 4.23
CA ILE A 75 -7.24 0.89 4.42
C ILE A 75 -7.59 -0.32 3.55
N VAL A 76 -7.09 -0.36 2.31
CA VAL A 76 -7.27 -1.50 1.39
C VAL A 76 -6.56 -2.75 1.92
N ILE A 77 -5.33 -2.63 2.40
CA ILE A 77 -4.58 -3.73 3.03
C ILE A 77 -5.35 -4.30 4.24
N ASN A 78 -5.85 -3.42 5.10
CA ASN A 78 -6.66 -3.80 6.26
C ASN A 78 -7.95 -4.53 5.84
N ALA A 79 -8.66 -4.02 4.83
CA ALA A 79 -9.84 -4.69 4.30
C ALA A 79 -9.50 -6.07 3.72
N PHE A 80 -8.38 -6.19 3.01
CA PHE A 80 -7.89 -7.44 2.46
C PHE A 80 -7.63 -8.48 3.56
N PHE A 81 -6.83 -8.16 4.59
CA PHE A 81 -6.48 -9.15 5.63
C PHE A 81 -7.65 -9.55 6.52
N ASN A 82 -8.64 -8.67 6.70
CA ASN A 82 -9.86 -8.99 7.45
C ASN A 82 -10.82 -9.89 6.66
N GLU A 83 -10.94 -9.69 5.35
CA GLU A 83 -11.94 -10.41 4.53
C GLU A 83 -11.39 -11.68 3.87
N ALA A 84 -10.15 -11.66 3.37
CA ALA A 84 -9.60 -12.75 2.56
C ALA A 84 -8.18 -13.17 2.95
N GLY A 85 -7.29 -12.20 3.21
CA GLY A 85 -5.86 -12.45 3.36
C GLY A 85 -5.51 -13.45 4.46
N THR A 86 -6.21 -13.42 5.60
CA THR A 86 -5.98 -14.36 6.70
C THR A 86 -6.43 -15.78 6.36
N ASP A 87 -7.59 -15.93 5.71
CA ASP A 87 -8.09 -17.25 5.28
C ASP A 87 -7.19 -17.85 4.20
N ILE A 88 -6.81 -17.03 3.21
CA ILE A 88 -5.90 -17.42 2.13
C ILE A 88 -4.54 -17.82 2.70
N LEU A 89 -3.99 -17.02 3.62
CA LEU A 89 -2.73 -17.33 4.28
C LEU A 89 -2.80 -18.67 5.01
N LYS A 90 -3.89 -18.93 5.75
CA LYS A 90 -4.12 -20.20 6.42
C LYS A 90 -4.19 -21.37 5.45
N GLY A 91 -4.85 -21.19 4.30
CA GLY A 91 -4.92 -22.20 3.24
C GLY A 91 -3.54 -22.50 2.63
N LEU A 92 -2.77 -21.46 2.30
CA LEU A 92 -1.46 -21.59 1.67
C LEU A 92 -0.39 -22.13 2.62
N ILE A 93 -0.44 -21.79 3.91
CA ILE A 93 0.49 -22.33 4.92
C ILE A 93 0.45 -23.86 4.98
N GLY A 94 -0.71 -24.47 4.75
CA GLY A 94 -0.88 -25.93 4.77
C GLY A 94 0.01 -26.67 3.77
N PHE A 95 0.51 -25.99 2.74
CA PHE A 95 1.41 -26.56 1.74
C PHE A 95 2.89 -26.45 2.13
N SER A 96 3.25 -25.66 3.15
CA SER A 96 4.65 -25.47 3.54
C SER A 96 5.17 -26.65 4.39
N LYS A 97 6.11 -27.42 3.84
CA LYS A 97 6.75 -28.55 4.55
C LYS A 97 7.63 -28.10 5.72
N ASN A 98 8.28 -26.95 5.59
CA ASN A 98 9.22 -26.40 6.58
C ASN A 98 8.60 -25.28 7.43
N TYR A 99 7.29 -25.37 7.66
CA TYR A 99 6.51 -24.39 8.39
C TYR A 99 7.04 -24.11 9.81
N ASP A 100 7.49 -25.13 10.55
CA ASP A 100 7.84 -24.98 11.97
C ASP A 100 8.93 -23.92 12.24
N LYS A 101 9.99 -23.88 11.43
CA LYS A 101 11.06 -22.88 11.55
C LYS A 101 10.55 -21.46 11.27
N THR A 102 9.60 -21.34 10.35
CA THR A 102 9.02 -20.07 9.94
C THR A 102 7.99 -19.60 10.96
N LYS A 103 7.23 -20.53 11.57
CA LYS A 103 6.23 -20.29 12.60
C LYS A 103 6.82 -19.60 13.83
N GLU A 104 7.95 -20.07 14.35
CA GLU A 104 8.61 -19.45 15.51
C GLU A 104 8.96 -17.97 15.26
N ARG A 105 9.44 -17.66 14.06
CA ARG A 105 9.80 -16.29 13.64
C ARG A 105 8.60 -15.39 13.36
N LEU A 106 7.42 -15.98 13.18
CA LEU A 106 6.15 -15.30 12.89
C LEU A 106 5.22 -15.20 14.11
N ASN A 107 5.69 -15.65 15.28
CA ASN A 107 4.97 -15.47 16.54
C ASN A 107 5.04 -14.00 17.00
N VAL A 108 4.33 -13.14 16.28
CA VAL A 108 4.16 -11.72 16.60
C VAL A 108 3.48 -11.58 17.95
N GLN A 109 4.14 -10.83 18.84
CA GLN A 109 3.73 -10.56 20.22
C GLN A 109 3.61 -9.05 20.46
N THR A 110 2.98 -8.67 21.57
CA THR A 110 2.72 -7.25 21.88
C THR A 110 3.99 -6.41 22.10
N ASP A 111 5.11 -7.05 22.44
CA ASP A 111 6.42 -6.47 22.72
C ASP A 111 7.31 -6.32 21.46
N TRP A 112 6.83 -6.72 20.29
CA TRP A 112 7.61 -6.61 19.05
C TRP A 112 8.00 -5.17 18.73
N THR A 113 9.28 -5.00 18.34
CA THR A 113 9.87 -3.73 17.94
C THR A 113 10.02 -3.65 16.41
N ASP A 114 10.18 -2.45 15.85
CA ASP A 114 10.39 -2.27 14.40
C ASP A 114 11.62 -3.02 13.87
N LYS A 115 12.63 -3.21 14.72
CA LYS A 115 13.80 -4.02 14.41
C LYS A 115 13.43 -5.49 14.21
N MET A 116 12.59 -6.05 15.07
CA MET A 116 12.12 -7.43 14.97
C MET A 116 11.30 -7.64 13.69
N PHE A 117 10.37 -6.73 13.37
CA PHE A 117 9.65 -6.79 12.09
C PHE A 117 10.61 -6.80 10.89
N SER A 118 11.59 -5.89 10.88
CA SER A 118 12.57 -5.77 9.79
C SER A 118 13.50 -7.00 9.68
N GLU A 119 13.82 -7.65 10.80
CA GLU A 119 14.56 -8.92 10.82
C GLU A 119 13.72 -10.07 10.27
N THR A 120 12.45 -10.16 10.65
CA THR A 120 11.53 -11.19 10.15
C THR A 120 11.27 -11.04 8.65
N VAL A 121 11.06 -9.82 8.15
CA VAL A 121 10.92 -9.58 6.70
C VAL A 121 12.18 -10.01 5.94
N ARG A 122 13.37 -9.64 6.42
CA ARG A 122 14.65 -10.07 5.81
C ARG A 122 14.83 -11.58 5.83
N TYR A 123 14.40 -12.25 6.90
CA TYR A 123 14.39 -13.70 6.95
C TYR A 123 13.46 -14.29 5.89
N LEU A 124 12.21 -13.83 5.80
CA LEU A 124 11.23 -14.32 4.84
C LEU A 124 11.68 -14.14 3.39
N ILE A 125 12.32 -13.01 3.05
CA ILE A 125 12.88 -12.74 1.72
C ILE A 125 13.91 -13.82 1.30
N ASN A 126 14.69 -14.35 2.26
CA ASN A 126 15.72 -15.34 1.99
C ASN A 126 15.30 -16.78 2.32
N ALA A 127 14.11 -16.98 2.88
CA ALA A 127 13.61 -18.29 3.24
C ALA A 127 13.34 -19.12 1.98
N ASP A 128 13.89 -20.33 1.98
CA ASP A 128 13.55 -21.40 1.03
C ASP A 128 12.32 -22.14 1.58
N MET A 129 11.13 -21.83 1.07
CA MET A 129 9.88 -22.46 1.50
C MET A 129 9.57 -23.63 0.58
N LYS A 130 9.59 -24.86 1.09
CA LYS A 130 9.28 -26.04 0.27
C LYS A 130 7.78 -26.29 0.28
N ILE A 131 7.20 -26.36 -0.91
CA ILE A 131 5.78 -26.60 -1.12
C ILE A 131 5.57 -28.08 -1.42
N GLU A 132 4.69 -28.70 -0.65
CA GLU A 132 4.20 -30.06 -0.83
C GLU A 132 2.67 -29.99 -0.90
N TYR A 133 2.09 -30.67 -1.88
CA TYR A 133 0.66 -30.62 -2.15
C TYR A 133 0.05 -32.02 -2.04
N SER A 134 -1.19 -32.06 -1.56
CA SER A 134 -2.10 -33.16 -1.80
C SER A 134 -3.29 -32.69 -2.63
N ILE A 135 -3.94 -33.60 -3.36
CA ILE A 135 -5.11 -33.28 -4.18
C ILE A 135 -6.22 -32.68 -3.30
N ASP A 136 -6.49 -33.27 -2.14
CA ASP A 136 -7.50 -32.76 -1.20
C ASP A 136 -7.21 -31.32 -0.73
N GLN A 137 -5.93 -30.98 -0.55
CA GLN A 137 -5.52 -29.61 -0.19
C GLN A 137 -5.74 -28.63 -1.34
N LEU A 138 -5.43 -29.03 -2.58
CA LEU A 138 -5.65 -28.23 -3.78
C LEU A 138 -7.15 -27.99 -4.03
N ASP A 139 -7.99 -29.00 -3.85
CA ASP A 139 -9.45 -28.86 -3.95
C ASP A 139 -9.99 -27.89 -2.90
N SER A 140 -9.54 -28.05 -1.65
CA SER A 140 -9.92 -27.16 -0.55
C SER A 140 -9.50 -25.71 -0.80
N LEU A 141 -8.28 -25.51 -1.32
CA LEU A 141 -7.78 -24.19 -1.69
C LEU A 141 -8.59 -23.59 -2.85
N THR A 142 -8.95 -24.39 -3.85
CA THR A 142 -9.77 -23.97 -4.99
C THR A 142 -11.13 -23.45 -4.54
N VAL A 143 -11.82 -24.18 -3.65
CA VAL A 143 -13.10 -23.75 -3.07
C VAL A 143 -12.94 -22.43 -2.31
N LEU A 144 -11.89 -22.31 -1.48
CA LEU A 144 -11.60 -21.09 -0.75
C LEU A 144 -11.39 -19.90 -1.69
N MET A 145 -10.52 -20.05 -2.69
CA MET A 145 -10.19 -18.98 -3.64
C MET A 145 -11.42 -18.57 -4.47
N LYS A 146 -12.23 -19.53 -4.91
CA LYS A 146 -13.50 -19.26 -5.62
C LYS A 146 -14.46 -18.41 -4.79
N ASN A 147 -14.55 -18.67 -3.49
CA ASN A 147 -15.38 -17.88 -2.57
C ASN A 147 -14.86 -16.44 -2.38
N LYS A 148 -13.55 -16.20 -2.52
CA LYS A 148 -12.93 -14.87 -2.37
C LYS A 148 -12.75 -14.13 -3.70
N ARG A 149 -12.99 -14.77 -4.85
CA ARG A 149 -12.76 -14.22 -6.20
C ARG A 149 -13.32 -12.82 -6.41
N ASN A 150 -14.62 -12.62 -6.17
CA ASN A 150 -15.26 -11.33 -6.40
C ASN A 150 -14.69 -10.23 -5.50
N PHE A 151 -14.19 -10.58 -4.32
CA PHE A 151 -13.51 -9.63 -3.45
C PHE A 151 -12.12 -9.26 -3.98
N LEU A 152 -11.32 -10.25 -4.43
CA LEU A 152 -10.00 -10.01 -5.00
C LEU A 152 -10.06 -9.17 -6.29
N ILE A 153 -11.02 -9.44 -7.19
CA ILE A 153 -11.22 -8.64 -8.41
C ILE A 153 -11.50 -7.18 -8.07
N ARG A 154 -12.43 -6.92 -7.12
CA ARG A 154 -12.74 -5.55 -6.68
C ARG A 154 -11.55 -4.82 -6.05
N LEU A 155 -10.63 -5.56 -5.42
CA LEU A 155 -9.40 -4.96 -4.90
C LEU A 155 -8.47 -4.53 -6.04
N LEU A 156 -8.30 -5.36 -7.07
CA LEU A 156 -7.48 -5.03 -8.24
C LEU A 156 -8.01 -3.81 -9.02
N GLU A 157 -9.32 -3.59 -9.00
CA GLU A 157 -9.96 -2.41 -9.61
C GLU A 157 -9.73 -1.11 -8.81
N ASN A 158 -9.10 -1.17 -7.62
CA ASN A 158 -8.94 0.00 -6.78
C ASN A 158 -7.88 0.98 -7.34
N PRO A 159 -8.24 2.24 -7.63
CA PRO A 159 -7.34 3.19 -8.28
C PRO A 159 -6.20 3.70 -7.39
N ASN A 160 -6.17 3.30 -6.11
CA ASN A 160 -5.06 3.63 -5.22
C ASN A 160 -3.95 2.58 -5.25
N LEU A 161 -4.17 1.40 -5.83
CA LEU A 161 -3.09 0.45 -6.08
C LEU A 161 -2.07 1.04 -7.06
N LEU A 162 -0.80 0.72 -6.85
CA LEU A 162 0.31 1.24 -7.62
C LEU A 162 1.00 0.10 -8.34
N GLU A 163 1.35 0.36 -9.60
CA GLU A 163 2.32 -0.48 -10.32
C GLU A 163 3.63 -0.51 -9.52
N HIS A 164 4.16 -1.71 -9.27
CA HIS A 164 5.40 -1.96 -8.53
C HIS A 164 5.37 -1.60 -7.04
N ASP A 165 4.20 -1.72 -6.39
CA ASP A 165 4.06 -1.69 -4.93
C ASP A 165 3.92 -3.11 -4.38
N THR A 166 4.54 -3.39 -3.22
CA THR A 166 4.68 -4.76 -2.70
C THR A 166 3.34 -5.42 -2.40
N PHE A 167 2.34 -4.65 -1.94
CA PHE A 167 0.99 -5.16 -1.74
C PHE A 167 0.30 -5.51 -3.06
N THR A 168 0.50 -4.69 -4.09
CA THR A 168 -0.07 -4.94 -5.43
C THR A 168 0.54 -6.19 -6.05
N ASP A 169 1.87 -6.34 -5.97
CA ASP A 169 2.59 -7.51 -6.46
C ASP A 169 2.19 -8.79 -5.72
N MET A 170 1.98 -8.69 -4.40
CA MET A 170 1.44 -9.79 -3.59
C MET A 170 0.01 -10.16 -4.01
N LEU A 171 -0.86 -9.17 -4.18
CA LEU A 171 -2.26 -9.39 -4.57
C LEU A 171 -2.34 -10.05 -5.94
N LEU A 172 -1.50 -9.64 -6.89
CA LEU A 172 -1.38 -10.27 -8.21
C LEU A 172 -0.87 -11.71 -8.10
N SER A 173 0.13 -11.99 -7.25
CA SER A 173 0.62 -13.35 -7.03
C SER A 173 -0.46 -14.28 -6.48
N VAL A 174 -1.27 -13.80 -5.53
CA VAL A 174 -2.43 -14.53 -4.99
C VAL A 174 -3.49 -14.73 -6.08
N PHE A 175 -3.72 -13.72 -6.91
CA PHE A 175 -4.68 -13.80 -8.01
C PHE A 175 -4.26 -14.83 -9.06
N HIS A 176 -2.98 -14.89 -9.42
CA HIS A 176 -2.46 -15.90 -10.35
C HIS A 176 -2.69 -17.32 -9.83
N VAL A 177 -2.39 -17.59 -8.56
CA VAL A 177 -2.69 -18.90 -7.96
C VAL A 177 -4.19 -19.22 -8.05
N MET A 178 -5.06 -18.25 -7.77
CA MET A 178 -6.50 -18.45 -7.91
C MET A 178 -6.90 -18.78 -9.37
N GLU A 179 -6.38 -18.05 -10.35
CA GLU A 179 -6.69 -18.31 -11.76
C GLU A 179 -6.22 -19.70 -12.19
N GLU A 180 -5.00 -20.08 -11.80
CA GLU A 180 -4.43 -21.38 -12.12
C GLU A 180 -5.20 -22.55 -11.48
N LEU A 181 -5.70 -22.37 -10.26
CA LEU A 181 -6.56 -23.36 -9.60
C LEU A 181 -7.93 -23.46 -10.27
N MET A 182 -8.52 -22.32 -10.66
CA MET A 182 -9.85 -22.28 -11.27
C MET A 182 -9.88 -22.70 -12.73
N ALA A 183 -8.74 -22.61 -13.44
CA ALA A 183 -8.61 -23.09 -14.81
C ALA A 183 -8.55 -24.62 -14.91
N ARG A 184 -8.37 -25.31 -13.77
CA ARG A 184 -8.25 -26.76 -13.70
C ARG A 184 -9.58 -27.38 -13.28
N ASP A 185 -10.08 -28.29 -14.11
CA ASP A 185 -11.26 -29.11 -13.78
C ASP A 185 -10.87 -30.28 -12.86
N THR A 186 -9.67 -30.82 -13.01
CA THR A 186 -9.11 -31.92 -12.19
C THR A 186 -7.59 -31.77 -12.02
N PHE A 187 -7.06 -32.14 -10.86
CA PHE A 187 -5.62 -32.20 -10.61
C PHE A 187 -5.08 -33.58 -11.00
N GLU A 188 -4.65 -33.73 -12.26
CA GLU A 188 -4.00 -34.96 -12.73
C GLU A 188 -2.52 -34.97 -12.35
N VAL A 189 -2.10 -35.98 -11.58
CA VAL A 189 -0.73 -36.11 -11.05
C VAL A 189 0.30 -36.39 -12.16
N ASP A 190 -0.14 -36.84 -13.34
CA ASP A 190 0.73 -37.32 -14.40
C ASP A 190 1.50 -36.20 -15.14
N ASN A 191 1.08 -34.93 -15.00
CA ASN A 191 1.81 -33.78 -15.55
C ASN A 191 2.71 -33.10 -14.51
N LYS A 192 3.88 -33.70 -14.26
CA LYS A 192 4.86 -33.22 -13.27
C LYS A 192 5.31 -31.77 -13.49
N ALA A 193 5.47 -31.34 -14.73
CA ALA A 193 5.91 -29.98 -15.05
C ALA A 193 4.83 -28.96 -14.66
N ASP A 194 3.56 -29.24 -14.96
CA ASP A 194 2.44 -28.37 -14.59
C ASP A 194 2.29 -28.26 -13.07
N MET A 195 2.40 -29.37 -12.35
CA MET A 195 2.34 -29.35 -10.89
C MET A 195 3.54 -28.64 -10.25
N GLU A 196 4.71 -28.68 -10.87
CA GLU A 196 5.88 -27.92 -10.43
C GLU A 196 5.68 -26.41 -10.64
N HIS A 197 5.04 -25.99 -11.74
CA HIS A 197 4.65 -24.60 -11.96
C HIS A 197 3.68 -24.09 -10.89
N LEU A 198 2.59 -24.83 -10.63
CA LEU A 198 1.63 -24.48 -9.57
C LEU A 198 2.30 -24.40 -8.19
N SER A 199 3.19 -25.34 -7.88
CA SER A 199 3.95 -25.35 -6.63
C SER A 199 4.79 -24.08 -6.46
N ASN A 200 5.47 -23.65 -7.53
CA ASN A 200 6.26 -22.43 -7.54
C ASN A 200 5.39 -21.17 -7.38
N ASP A 201 4.19 -21.14 -7.97
CA ASP A 201 3.28 -20.01 -7.86
C ASP A 201 2.64 -19.92 -6.47
N ILE A 202 2.26 -21.07 -5.88
CA ILE A 202 1.87 -21.16 -4.45
C ILE A 202 3.00 -20.67 -3.54
N GLN A 203 4.25 -21.09 -3.80
CA GLN A 203 5.42 -20.67 -3.03
C GLN A 203 5.58 -19.15 -3.08
N ARG A 204 5.50 -18.57 -4.27
CA ARG A 204 5.64 -17.12 -4.51
C ARG A 204 4.54 -16.34 -3.80
N ALA A 205 3.29 -16.77 -3.96
CA ALA A 205 2.14 -16.14 -3.31
C ALA A 205 2.22 -16.23 -1.79
N LEU A 206 2.54 -17.40 -1.23
CA LEU A 206 2.69 -17.59 0.22
C LEU A 206 3.78 -16.68 0.79
N LYS A 207 4.94 -16.62 0.14
CA LYS A 207 6.07 -15.79 0.58
C LYS A 207 5.73 -14.30 0.55
N ALA A 208 5.13 -13.82 -0.54
CA ALA A 208 4.70 -12.44 -0.66
C ALA A 208 3.63 -12.10 0.39
N LEU A 209 2.65 -12.98 0.60
CA LEU A 209 1.57 -12.80 1.57
C LEU A 209 2.08 -12.78 3.02
N LEU A 210 3.08 -13.61 3.35
CA LEU A 210 3.73 -13.58 4.66
C LEU A 210 4.48 -12.28 4.91
N ILE A 211 5.23 -11.79 3.93
CA ILE A 211 5.95 -10.51 4.04
C ILE A 211 4.95 -9.37 4.25
N GLU A 212 3.91 -9.30 3.42
CA GLU A 212 2.86 -8.30 3.54
C GLU A 212 2.10 -8.40 4.87
N TRP A 213 1.89 -9.61 5.39
CA TRP A 213 1.26 -9.79 6.69
C TRP A 213 2.13 -9.23 7.84
N VAL A 214 3.44 -9.45 7.81
CA VAL A 214 4.38 -8.89 8.80
C VAL A 214 4.41 -7.36 8.71
N GLU A 215 4.42 -6.81 7.50
CA GLU A 215 4.37 -5.36 7.27
C GLU A 215 3.04 -4.74 7.70
N TYR A 216 1.93 -5.43 7.44
CA TYR A 216 0.61 -5.06 7.93
C TYR A 216 0.56 -5.03 9.46
N MET A 217 1.10 -6.06 10.13
CA MET A 217 1.20 -6.09 11.59
C MET A 217 2.06 -4.94 12.13
N ARG A 218 3.18 -4.62 11.47
CA ARG A 218 4.02 -3.46 11.80
C ARG A 218 3.24 -2.15 11.69
N HIS A 219 2.47 -1.98 10.62
CA HIS A 219 1.64 -0.80 10.39
C HIS A 219 0.54 -0.66 11.45
N LEU A 220 -0.18 -1.74 11.75
CA LEU A 220 -1.20 -1.74 12.79
C LEU A 220 -0.63 -1.34 14.16
N ARG A 221 0.58 -1.80 14.51
CA ARG A 221 1.21 -1.45 15.78
C ARG A 221 1.39 0.06 15.96
N LEU A 222 1.74 0.76 14.88
CA LEU A 222 2.01 2.20 14.89
C LEU A 222 0.73 3.03 14.82
N GLU A 223 -0.18 2.68 13.91
CA GLU A 223 -1.33 3.53 13.57
C GLU A 223 -2.64 3.10 14.24
N TYR A 224 -2.78 1.81 14.58
CA TYR A 224 -4.00 1.24 15.15
C TYR A 224 -3.72 0.23 16.29
N PRO A 225 -3.16 0.66 17.44
CA PRO A 225 -2.73 -0.27 18.50
C PRO A 225 -3.82 -1.22 19.03
N TYR A 226 -5.09 -0.79 19.03
CA TYR A 226 -6.22 -1.64 19.39
C TYR A 226 -6.39 -2.82 18.40
N LEU A 227 -6.32 -2.54 17.10
CA LEU A 227 -6.41 -3.58 16.06
C LEU A 227 -5.19 -4.50 16.10
N TYR A 228 -3.99 -3.93 16.35
CA TYR A 228 -2.78 -4.72 16.53
C TYR A 228 -2.93 -5.74 17.65
N SER A 229 -3.37 -5.31 18.84
CA SER A 229 -3.61 -6.19 19.99
C SER A 229 -4.61 -7.30 19.66
N PHE A 230 -5.67 -6.99 18.91
CA PHE A 230 -6.64 -7.98 18.46
C PHE A 230 -6.04 -9.00 17.48
N MET A 231 -5.25 -8.54 16.51
CA MET A 231 -4.59 -9.41 15.53
C MET A 231 -3.51 -10.29 16.15
N VAL A 232 -2.78 -9.80 17.16
CA VAL A 232 -1.82 -10.62 17.93
C VAL A 232 -2.52 -11.79 18.62
N ARG A 233 -3.71 -11.59 19.20
CA ARG A 233 -4.50 -12.69 19.79
C ARG A 233 -5.04 -13.68 18.77
N LYS A 234 -5.34 -13.20 17.56
CA LYS A 234 -5.79 -14.01 16.42
C LYS A 234 -4.63 -14.58 15.59
N ASN A 235 -3.39 -14.36 16.02
CA ASN A 235 -2.22 -14.74 15.25
C ASN A 235 -2.22 -16.26 14.98
N LEU A 236 -2.23 -16.61 13.69
CA LEU A 236 -2.20 -18.00 13.21
C LEU A 236 -0.95 -18.76 13.68
N PHE A 237 0.14 -18.05 13.97
CA PHE A 237 1.44 -18.60 14.34
C PHE A 237 1.64 -18.72 15.86
N SER A 238 0.71 -18.21 16.69
CA SER A 238 0.81 -18.29 18.15
C SER A 238 0.35 -19.67 18.68
N GLU A 239 1.03 -20.19 19.70
CA GLU A 239 0.68 -21.45 20.36
C GLU A 239 -0.57 -21.34 21.25
N GLU A 240 -0.86 -20.16 21.80
CA GLU A 240 -2.02 -19.91 22.66
C GLU A 240 -3.08 -19.07 21.93
N ARG A 241 -3.96 -19.73 21.17
CA ARG A 241 -5.11 -19.06 20.54
C ARG A 241 -6.21 -18.76 21.57
N ASN A 242 -5.99 -17.74 22.41
CA ASN A 242 -7.01 -17.23 23.33
C ASN A 242 -7.71 -15.99 22.74
N ILE A 243 -8.93 -16.19 22.23
CA ILE A 243 -9.74 -15.17 21.56
C ILE A 243 -10.41 -14.21 22.58
N MET A 244 -10.44 -14.55 23.88
CA MET A 244 -11.10 -13.75 24.92
C MET A 244 -10.14 -12.86 25.71
N ILE A 245 -10.55 -11.61 25.98
CA ILE A 245 -9.85 -10.68 26.87
C ILE A 245 -9.96 -11.23 28.29
N ARG A 246 -8.84 -11.60 28.92
CA ARG A 246 -8.82 -11.77 30.39
C ARG A 246 -8.99 -10.39 31.01
N LYS A 247 -10.10 -10.21 31.72
CA LYS A 247 -10.36 -9.06 32.60
C LYS A 247 -9.27 -8.92 33.65
#